data_AF-A0AAX3G0P7-F1
#
_entry.id   AF-A0AAX3G0P7-F1
#
_cell.length_a   1.000
_cell.length_b   1.000
_cell.length_c   1.000
_cell.angle_alpha   90.00
_cell.angle_beta   90.00
_cell.angle_gamma   90.00
#
_symmetry.space_group_name_H-M   'P 1'
#
loop_
_entity.id
_entity.type
_entity.pdbx_description
1 polymer ?
#
loop_
_entity_poly.entity_id
_entity_poly.type
_entity_poly.pdbx_seq_one_letter_code
_entity_poly.pdbx_strand_id
1 'polypeptide(L)' 'MSIRQQYTVLVPFPIGGGHWSSVGQQLELLDVEASALRAAGRLELTRVLETRQQAEPATPSTAAKKAAAKKAE' A
#
# COMPACT_ATOMS: atom_id res chain seq x y z
N MET A 1 -5.85 -3.42 24.31
CA MET A 1 -5.40 -4.18 23.12
C MET A 1 -5.48 -3.23 21.92
N SER A 2 -4.35 -2.91 21.30
CA SER A 2 -4.35 -2.03 20.12
C SER A 2 -4.55 -2.89 18.88
N ILE A 3 -5.73 -2.78 18.24
CA ILE A 3 -6.03 -3.53 17.02
C ILE A 3 -5.24 -2.92 15.86
N ARG A 4 -4.27 -3.68 15.34
CA ARG A 4 -3.57 -3.34 14.09
C ARG A 4 -4.40 -3.85 12.93
N GLN A 5 -4.58 -3.01 11.92
CA GLN A 5 -5.32 -3.36 10.72
C GLN A 5 -4.38 -3.27 9.52
N GLN A 6 -4.70 -4.02 8.47
CA GLN A 6 -3.93 -4.01 7.23
C GLN A 6 -4.42 -2.89 6.32
N TYR A 7 -3.48 -2.04 5.93
CA TYR A 7 -3.71 -0.90 5.04
C TYR A 7 -2.85 -1.03 3.80
N THR A 8 -3.42 -0.68 2.65
CA THR A 8 -2.71 -0.62 1.37
C THR A 8 -2.37 0.84 1.07
N VAL A 9 -1.10 1.10 0.77
CA VAL A 9 -0.61 2.42 0.37
C VAL A 9 -1.08 2.73 -1.04
N LEU A 10 -1.77 3.85 -1.19
CA LEU A 10 -2.22 4.36 -2.49
C LEU A 10 -1.26 5.42 -3.04
N VAL A 11 -0.67 6.23 -2.15
CA VAL A 11 0.27 7.30 -2.51
C VAL A 11 1.53 7.20 -1.65
N PRO A 12 2.74 7.25 -2.22
CA PRO A 12 3.99 7.20 -1.47
C PRO A 12 4.07 8.31 -0.43
N PHE A 13 4.53 7.98 0.77
CA PHE A 13 4.73 8.93 1.86
C PHE A 13 6.00 8.60 2.65
N PRO A 14 6.63 9.60 3.28
CA PRO A 14 7.80 9.35 4.12
C PRO A 14 7.38 8.61 5.39
N ILE A 15 7.97 7.44 5.63
CA ILE A 15 7.73 6.62 6.83
C ILE A 15 8.72 6.92 7.97
N GLY A 16 9.79 7.67 7.68
CA GLY A 16 10.82 8.07 8.64
C GLY A 16 12.21 7.50 8.29
N GLY A 17 13.27 8.10 8.83
CA GLY A 17 14.65 7.62 8.64
C GLY A 17 15.16 7.69 7.19
N GLY A 18 14.57 8.54 6.35
CA GLY A 18 14.88 8.58 4.91
C GLY A 18 14.15 7.51 4.08
N HIS A 19 13.32 6.68 4.70
CA HIS A 19 12.55 5.67 3.99
C HIS A 19 11.20 6.22 3.51
N TRP A 20 10.81 5.77 2.31
CA TRP A 20 9.54 6.07 1.67
C TRP A 20 8.73 4.79 1.51
N SER A 21 7.42 4.90 1.66
CA SER A 21 6.50 3.82 1.31
C SER A 21 6.35 3.67 -0.21
N SER A 22 5.97 2.48 -0.65
CA SER A 22 5.71 2.18 -2.06
C SER A 22 4.21 2.04 -2.34
N VAL A 23 3.75 2.44 -3.52
CA VAL A 23 2.35 2.22 -3.93
C VAL A 23 2.05 0.71 -3.97
N GLY A 24 0.90 0.31 -3.44
CA GLY A 24 0.49 -1.09 -3.32
C GLY A 24 1.16 -1.84 -2.15
N GLN A 25 2.04 -1.18 -1.39
CA GLN A 25 2.62 -1.77 -0.19
C GLN A 25 1.53 -1.97 0.87
N GLN A 26 1.52 -3.13 1.51
CA GLN A 26 0.62 -3.42 2.63
C GLN A 26 1.37 -3.17 3.94
N LEU A 27 0.77 -2.38 4.81
CA LEU A 27 1.31 -2.01 6.10
C LEU A 27 0.31 -2.34 7.19
N GLU A 28 0.77 -2.97 8.27
CA GLU A 28 -0.02 -3.14 9.48
C GLU A 28 0.16 -1.92 10.37
N LEU A 29 -0.86 -1.08 10.45
CA LEU A 29 -0.84 0.17 11.20
C LEU A 29 -1.95 0.19 12.24
N LEU A 30 -1.72 0.93 13.31
CA LEU A 30 -2.79 1.27 14.24
C LEU A 30 -3.76 2.24 13.58
N ASP A 31 -5.03 2.19 13.96
CA ASP A 31 -6.05 3.11 13.43
C ASP A 31 -5.66 4.58 13.65
N VAL A 32 -5.03 4.89 14.80
CA VAL A 32 -4.55 6.25 15.11
C VAL A 32 -3.41 6.72 14.18
N GLU A 33 -2.50 5.83 13.80
CA GLU A 33 -1.40 6.15 12.88
C GLU A 33 -1.93 6.27 11.44
N ALA A 34 -2.82 5.36 11.07
CA ALA A 34 -3.45 5.33 9.76
C ALA A 34 -4.46 6.47 9.56
N SER A 35 -5.08 7.00 10.63
CA SER A 35 -6.14 8.01 10.53
C SER A 35 -5.68 9.27 9.77
N ALA A 36 -4.51 9.81 10.11
CA ALA A 36 -3.93 10.96 9.41
C ALA A 36 -3.61 10.64 7.94
N LEU A 37 -3.09 9.44 7.67
CA LEU A 37 -2.71 9.01 6.32
C LEU A 37 -3.93 8.72 5.45
N ARG A 38 -5.01 8.18 6.04
CA ARG A 38 -6.29 7.91 5.39
C ARG A 38 -7.05 9.20 5.10
N ALA A 39 -7.07 10.14 6.04
CA ALA A 39 -7.64 11.47 5.85
C ALA A 39 -6.90 12.25 4.74
N ALA A 40 -5.59 12.05 4.61
CA ALA A 40 -4.78 12.58 3.51
C ALA A 40 -4.93 11.79 2.19
N GLY A 41 -5.72 10.71 2.15
CA GLY A 41 -5.89 9.86 0.97
C GLY A 41 -4.65 9.06 0.55
N ARG A 42 -3.66 8.90 1.46
CA ARG A 42 -2.38 8.23 1.16
C ARG A 42 -2.45 6.71 1.27
N LEU A 43 -3.35 6.19 2.09
CA LEU A 43 -3.60 4.76 2.27
C LEU A 43 -5.07 4.49 2.56
N GLU A 44 -5.49 3.25 2.34
CA GLU A 44 -6.85 2.78 2.59
C GLU A 44 -6.83 1.36 3.19
N LEU A 45 -7.89 0.95 3.89
CA LEU A 45 -7.97 -0.41 4.44
C LEU A 45 -7.89 -1.44 3.31
N THR A 46 -7.01 -2.44 3.42
CA THR A 46 -6.85 -3.47 2.39
C THR A 46 -8.17 -4.19 2.12
N ARG A 47 -8.93 -4.52 3.18
CA ARG A 47 -10.25 -5.15 3.07
C ARG A 47 -11.28 -4.30 2.30
N VAL A 48 -11.24 -2.98 2.47
CA VAL A 48 -12.12 -2.05 1.74
C VAL A 48 -11.69 -1.99 0.27
N LEU A 49 -10.38 -1.97 0.02
CA LEU A 49 -9.82 -2.05 -1.32
C LEU A 49 -10.26 -3.33 -2.05
N GLU A 50 -10.14 -4.48 -1.39
CA GLU A 50 -10.52 -5.79 -1.94
C GLU A 50 -12.02 -5.85 -2.23
N THR A 51 -12.87 -5.34 -1.32
CA THR A 51 -14.31 -5.29 -1.55
C THR A 51 -14.66 -4.40 -2.75
N ARG A 52 -13.95 -3.29 -2.92
CA ARG A 52 -14.18 -2.35 -4.03
C ARG A 52 -13.68 -2.92 -5.36
N GLN A 53 -12.54 -3.61 -5.36
CA GLN A 53 -12.02 -4.30 -6.54
C GLN A 53 -12.89 -5.49 -6.95
N GLN A 54 -13.57 -6.16 -6.01
CA GLN A 54 -14.53 -7.21 -6.35
C GLN A 54 -15.83 -6.66 -6.95
N ALA A 55 -16.19 -5.41 -6.63
CA ALA A 55 -17.37 -4.76 -7.18
C ALA A 55 -17.18 -4.24 -8.62
N GLU A 56 -15.93 -4.14 -9.11
CA GLU A 56 -15.61 -3.77 -10.49
C GLU A 56 -14.85 -4.94 -11.15
N PRO A 57 -15.42 -5.67 -12.12
CA PRO A 57 -14.72 -6.75 -12.81
C PRO A 57 -13.66 -6.18 -13.76
N ALA A 58 -12.54 -5.72 -13.22
CA ALA A 58 -11.40 -5.24 -13.99
C ALA A 58 -10.25 -6.25 -13.83
N THR A 59 -10.16 -7.13 -14.83
CA THR A 59 -9.00 -7.87 -15.34
C THR A 59 -7.69 -7.83 -14.52
N PRO A 60 -7.06 -8.99 -14.23
CA PRO A 60 -5.81 -9.06 -13.47
C PRO A 60 -4.66 -8.50 -14.30
N SER A 61 -4.31 -7.22 -14.12
CA SER A 61 -3.08 -6.67 -14.69
C SER A 61 -1.89 -7.03 -13.79
N THR A 62 -1.47 -8.27 -13.95
CA THR A 62 -0.08 -8.74 -14.00
C THR A 62 0.93 -8.10 -13.04
N ALA A 63 1.36 -8.94 -12.09
CA ALA A 63 2.65 -8.87 -11.45
C ALA A 63 3.78 -8.53 -12.45
N ALA A 64 4.48 -7.42 -12.23
CA ALA A 64 5.81 -7.22 -12.79
C ALA A 64 6.81 -7.02 -11.64
N LYS A 65 7.14 -8.15 -10.99
CA LYS A 65 8.47 -8.32 -10.41
C LYS A 65 9.46 -8.12 -11.56
N LYS A 66 10.30 -7.09 -11.51
CA LYS A 66 11.54 -7.09 -12.30
C LYS A 66 12.72 -7.05 -11.34
N ALA A 67 13.15 -8.24 -10.96
CA ALA A 67 14.50 -8.49 -10.47
C ALA A 67 15.39 -8.91 -11.65
N ALA A 68 16.62 -8.39 -11.65
CA ALA A 68 17.84 -8.82 -12.35
C ALA A 68 17.96 -8.67 -13.89
N ALA A 69 18.95 -7.86 -14.34
CA ALA A 69 20.03 -8.29 -15.23
C ALA A 69 21.16 -7.23 -15.40
N LYS A 70 22.38 -7.70 -15.15
CA LYS A 70 23.75 -7.17 -15.37
C LYS A 70 24.05 -6.66 -16.79
N LYS A 71 24.87 -5.59 -16.94
CA LYS A 71 26.01 -5.31 -17.89
C LYS A 71 26.49 -3.85 -17.64
N ALA A 72 27.70 -3.57 -17.17
CA ALA A 72 29.01 -3.56 -17.86
C ALA A 72 29.05 -2.59 -19.06
N GLU A 73 29.65 -1.41 -18.86
CA GLU A 73 30.64 -0.79 -19.75
C GLU A 73 31.58 0.09 -18.90
#